data_AF-A0A6V7Q0Z8-F1
#
_entry.id   AF-A0A6V7Q0Z8-F1
#
_cell.length_a   1.000
_cell.length_b   1.000
_cell.length_c   1.000
_cell.angle_alpha   90.00
_cell.angle_beta   90.00
_cell.angle_gamma   90.00
#
_symmetry.space_group_name_H-M   'P 1'
#
loop_
_entity.id
_entity.type
_entity.pdbx_description
1 polymer ?
#
loop_
_entity_poly.entity_id
_entity_poly.type
_entity_poly.pdbx_seq_one_letter_code
_entity_poly.pdbx_strand_id
1 'polypeptide(L)'
;MGFRVWVLSILILHGVFARIGVAEGEGSHRTERISGSAGDVLEDDPVGRLKVFVYELPSKYNKKIVQKDPRCLTHMFAAEIFMHRFLLSSPVRTLNPEEADWFYTPVYTTCDLTRMDSPCL
;
A
#
# COMPACT_ATOMS: atom_id res chain seq x y z
N MET A 1 -21.05 4.66 -58.78
CA MET A 1 -20.06 5.60 -58.22
C MET A 1 -19.84 5.48 -56.70
N GLY A 2 -20.61 4.68 -55.94
CA GLY A 2 -20.47 4.61 -54.47
C GLY A 2 -19.38 3.66 -53.97
N PHE A 3 -19.29 2.45 -54.51
CA PHE A 3 -18.40 1.40 -53.96
C PHE A 3 -16.91 1.75 -54.03
N ARG A 4 -16.46 2.39 -55.11
CA ARG A 4 -15.06 2.83 -55.27
C ARG A 4 -14.65 3.92 -54.27
N VAL A 5 -15.59 4.78 -53.89
CA VAL A 5 -15.32 5.87 -52.92
C VAL A 5 -15.09 5.27 -51.54
N TRP A 6 -15.90 4.29 -51.12
CA TRP A 6 -15.76 3.63 -49.83
C TRP A 6 -14.48 2.81 -49.71
N VAL A 7 -14.07 2.11 -50.77
CA VAL A 7 -12.80 1.36 -50.78
C VAL A 7 -11.60 2.30 -50.65
N LEU A 8 -11.63 3.44 -51.35
CA LEU A 8 -10.58 4.46 -51.24
C LEU A 8 -10.57 5.10 -49.84
N SER A 9 -11.73 5.39 -49.25
CA SER A 9 -11.82 5.91 -47.89
C SER A 9 -11.25 4.94 -46.85
N ILE A 10 -11.51 3.64 -46.97
CA ILE A 10 -10.99 2.61 -46.06
C ILE A 10 -9.46 2.46 -46.21
N LEU A 11 -8.94 2.48 -47.44
CA LEU A 11 -7.49 2.41 -47.70
C LEU A 11 -6.75 3.63 -47.14
N ILE A 12 -7.34 4.83 -47.24
CA ILE A 12 -6.79 6.04 -46.63
C ILE A 12 -6.80 5.92 -45.10
N LEU A 13 -7.88 5.41 -44.50
CA LEU A 13 -7.97 5.25 -43.05
C LEU A 13 -6.91 4.27 -42.49
N HIS A 14 -6.68 3.14 -43.17
CA HIS A 14 -5.63 2.19 -42.80
C HIS A 14 -4.21 2.75 -43.01
N GLY A 15 -3.99 3.51 -44.09
CA GLY A 15 -2.71 4.17 -44.35
C GLY A 15 -2.36 5.25 -43.31
N VAL A 16 -3.37 5.94 -42.76
CA VAL A 16 -3.21 6.93 -41.69
C VAL A 16 -2.89 6.24 -40.35
N PHE A 17 -3.55 5.12 -40.03
CA PHE A 17 -3.28 4.37 -38.80
C PHE A 17 -1.87 3.75 -38.76
N ALA A 18 -1.30 3.35 -39.90
CA ALA A 18 0.06 2.81 -39.97
C ALA A 18 1.17 3.86 -39.79
N ARG A 19 0.85 5.16 -39.75
CA ARG A 19 1.82 6.27 -39.59
C ARG A 19 1.94 6.77 -38.15
N ILE A 20 1.09 6.33 -37.23
CA ILE A 20 1.26 6.60 -35.81
C ILE A 20 2.20 5.52 -35.25
N GLY A 21 3.49 5.67 -35.56
CA GLY A 21 4.52 5.01 -34.78
C GLY A 21 4.37 5.50 -33.34
N VAL A 22 4.03 4.58 -32.43
CA VAL A 22 4.17 4.82 -30.99
C VAL A 22 5.66 5.00 -30.76
N ALA A 23 6.09 6.25 -30.64
CA ALA A 23 7.37 6.53 -30.04
C ALA A 23 7.26 6.11 -28.58
N GLU A 24 7.87 4.98 -28.23
CA GLU A 24 8.24 4.69 -26.84
C GLU A 24 9.18 5.80 -26.40
N GLY A 25 8.61 6.85 -25.80
CA GLY A 25 9.37 7.75 -24.98
C GLY A 25 9.85 6.95 -23.78
N GLU A 26 11.07 6.45 -23.84
CA GLU A 26 11.89 6.13 -22.66
C GLU A 26 12.10 7.45 -21.90
N GLY A 27 11.06 7.86 -21.18
CA GLY A 27 11.18 8.79 -20.09
C GLY A 27 11.97 8.07 -19.01
N SER A 28 13.30 8.15 -19.11
CA SER A 28 14.22 7.89 -18.00
C SER A 28 13.89 8.89 -16.90
N HIS A 29 12.86 8.59 -16.13
CA HIS A 29 12.53 9.29 -14.92
C HIS A 29 13.59 8.87 -13.93
N ARG A 30 14.70 9.62 -13.91
CA ARG A 30 15.69 9.56 -12.85
C ARG A 30 15.00 10.05 -11.59
N THR A 31 14.30 9.14 -10.91
CA THR A 31 13.94 9.30 -9.51
C THR A 31 15.27 9.41 -8.78
N GLU A 32 15.65 10.62 -8.36
CA GLU A 32 16.72 10.79 -7.39
C GLU A 32 16.27 10.07 -6.13
N ARG A 33 16.72 8.82 -5.97
CA ARG A 33 16.55 8.09 -4.73
C ARG A 33 17.32 8.86 -3.68
N ILE A 34 16.59 9.39 -2.70
CA ILE A 34 17.17 9.87 -1.45
C ILE A 34 17.99 8.71 -0.92
N SER A 35 19.28 8.94 -0.67
CA SER A 35 20.21 7.95 -0.12
C SER A 35 19.79 7.61 1.31
N GLY A 36 18.76 6.77 1.44
CA GLY A 36 18.42 6.03 2.65
C GLY A 36 18.97 4.62 2.55
N SER A 37 19.14 3.96 3.70
CA SER A 37 19.69 2.60 3.87
C SER A 37 18.90 1.47 3.16
N ALA A 38 17.94 1.79 2.30
CA ALA A 38 17.04 0.86 1.59
C ALA A 38 17.58 0.42 0.21
N GLY A 39 18.87 0.61 -0.05
CA GLY A 39 19.50 0.37 -1.36
C GLY A 39 19.72 -1.11 -1.72
N ASP A 40 19.44 -2.05 -0.82
CA ASP A 40 19.61 -3.50 -1.04
C ASP A 40 18.26 -4.25 -1.20
N VAL A 41 17.14 -3.54 -1.28
CA VAL A 41 15.77 -4.11 -1.28
C VAL A 41 15.37 -4.80 -2.61
N LEU A 42 16.32 -5.08 -3.50
CA LEU A 42 16.07 -5.81 -4.76
C LEU A 42 16.71 -7.22 -4.78
N GLU A 43 16.70 -7.91 -3.64
CA GLU A 43 16.78 -9.37 -3.63
C GLU A 43 15.35 -9.88 -3.52
N ASP A 44 14.91 -10.66 -4.52
CA ASP A 44 13.51 -11.06 -4.80
C ASP A 44 12.92 -12.04 -3.76
N ASP A 45 13.13 -11.81 -2.47
CA ASP A 45 12.39 -12.45 -1.38
C ASP A 45 11.58 -11.39 -0.60
N PRO A 46 10.25 -11.27 -0.83
CA PRO A 46 9.42 -10.31 -0.13
C PRO A 46 9.33 -10.54 1.39
N VAL A 47 9.82 -11.68 1.88
CA VAL A 47 9.84 -12.07 3.30
C VAL A 47 11.28 -12.04 3.89
N GLY A 48 12.30 -12.12 3.04
CA GLY A 48 13.64 -12.58 3.40
C GLY A 48 14.48 -11.63 4.24
N ARG A 49 14.17 -10.32 4.23
CA ARG A 49 14.99 -9.31 4.92
C ARG A 49 14.31 -8.64 6.12
N LEU A 50 12.99 -8.59 6.18
CA LEU A 50 12.30 -7.84 7.22
C LEU A 50 11.78 -8.77 8.31
N LYS A 51 12.29 -8.61 9.52
CA LYS A 51 11.76 -9.22 10.74
C LYS A 51 11.14 -8.17 11.64
N VAL A 52 9.84 -8.31 11.91
CA VAL A 52 9.07 -7.38 12.74
C VAL A 52 8.71 -8.04 14.07
N PHE A 53 9.17 -7.47 15.17
CA PHE A 53 8.74 -7.87 16.50
C PHE A 53 7.52 -7.05 16.93
N VAL A 54 6.43 -7.74 17.27
CA VAL A 54 5.17 -7.10 17.70
C VAL A 54 5.01 -7.27 19.20
N TYR A 55 4.93 -6.16 19.93
CA TYR A 55 4.73 -6.19 21.38
C TYR A 55 3.34 -6.70 21.76
N GLU A 56 3.29 -7.64 22.69
CA GLU A 56 2.05 -8.03 23.35
C GLU A 56 1.71 -7.03 24.46
N LEU A 57 0.65 -6.25 24.24
CA LEU A 57 0.17 -5.27 25.20
C LEU A 57 -1.05 -5.76 25.97
N PRO A 58 -1.25 -5.29 27.22
CA PRO A 58 -2.51 -5.47 27.93
C PRO A 58 -3.71 -5.03 27.09
N SER A 59 -4.79 -5.82 27.12
CA SER A 59 -5.94 -5.65 26.23
C SER A 59 -6.63 -4.28 26.32
N LYS A 60 -6.43 -3.54 27.42
CA LYS A 60 -6.91 -2.15 27.60
C LYS A 60 -6.38 -1.18 26.55
N TYR A 61 -5.25 -1.48 25.91
CA TYR A 61 -4.63 -0.62 24.88
C TYR A 61 -5.02 -1.01 23.45
N ASN A 62 -5.71 -2.13 23.25
CA ASN A 62 -6.10 -2.59 21.91
C ASN A 62 -7.46 -3.29 21.89
N LYS A 63 -7.52 -4.60 22.17
CA LYS A 63 -8.70 -5.46 22.02
C LYS A 63 -9.94 -4.90 22.72
N LYS A 64 -9.79 -4.35 23.93
CA LYS A 64 -10.92 -3.77 24.68
C LYS A 64 -11.46 -2.48 24.05
N ILE A 65 -10.63 -1.72 23.34
CA ILE A 65 -11.05 -0.47 22.68
C ILE A 65 -11.98 -0.83 21.50
N VAL A 66 -11.62 -1.84 20.70
CA VAL A 66 -12.46 -2.35 19.61
C VAL A 66 -13.76 -2.98 20.14
N GLN A 67 -13.70 -3.71 21.26
CA GLN A 67 -14.89 -4.27 21.90
C GLN A 67 -15.85 -3.18 22.40
N LYS A 68 -15.31 -2.05 22.85
CA LYS A 68 -16.08 -0.90 23.34
C LYS A 68 -16.73 -0.12 22.19
N ASP A 69 -16.07 -0.03 21.03
CA ASP A 69 -16.58 0.68 19.86
C ASP A 69 -16.27 -0.05 18.54
N PRO A 70 -17.26 -0.78 17.98
CA PRO A 70 -17.07 -1.51 16.72
C PRO A 70 -16.76 -0.62 15.51
N ARG A 71 -17.07 0.68 15.56
CA ARG A 71 -16.82 1.63 14.44
C ARG A 71 -15.34 1.77 14.11
N CYS A 72 -14.47 1.42 15.06
CA CYS A 72 -13.03 1.44 14.84
C CYS A 72 -12.56 0.47 13.75
N LEU A 73 -13.39 -0.52 13.37
CA LEU A 73 -13.08 -1.45 12.27
C LEU A 73 -13.45 -0.91 10.88
N THR A 74 -14.26 0.15 10.79
CA THR A 74 -14.85 0.60 9.52
C THR A 74 -14.43 2.01 9.12
N HIS A 75 -13.89 2.80 10.03
CA HIS A 75 -13.56 4.21 9.80
C HIS A 75 -12.05 4.43 9.59
N MET A 76 -11.64 5.70 9.50
CA MET A 76 -10.25 6.20 9.47
C MET A 76 -9.33 5.60 10.55
N PHE A 77 -9.89 4.99 11.60
CA PHE A 77 -9.16 4.36 12.72
C PHE A 77 -8.82 2.89 12.48
N ALA A 78 -9.28 2.31 11.39
CA ALA A 78 -9.09 0.89 11.16
C ALA A 78 -7.65 0.53 10.76
N ALA A 79 -6.87 1.50 10.27
CA ALA A 79 -5.50 1.28 9.81
C ALA A 79 -4.60 0.64 10.88
N GLU A 80 -4.59 1.18 12.11
CA GLU A 80 -3.79 0.63 13.22
C GLU A 80 -4.21 -0.81 13.59
N ILE A 81 -5.50 -1.11 13.49
CA ILE A 81 -6.06 -2.42 13.81
C ILE A 81 -5.71 -3.43 12.72
N PHE A 82 -5.86 -3.05 11.45
CA PHE A 82 -5.54 -3.89 10.31
C PHE A 82 -4.03 -4.14 10.21
N MET A 83 -3.20 -3.13 10.45
CA MET A 83 -1.75 -3.30 10.52
C MET A 83 -1.35 -4.27 11.62
N HIS A 84 -1.91 -4.13 12.84
CA HIS A 84 -1.64 -5.07 13.92
C HIS A 84 -2.06 -6.51 13.54
N ARG A 85 -3.29 -6.70 13.05
CA ARG A 85 -3.78 -8.03 12.64
C ARG A 85 -2.95 -8.64 11.52
N PHE A 86 -2.62 -7.83 10.51
CA PHE A 86 -1.78 -8.21 9.39
C PHE A 86 -0.42 -8.71 9.89
N LEU A 87 0.28 -7.90 10.69
CA LEU A 87 1.60 -8.27 11.23
C LEU A 87 1.53 -9.55 12.07
N LEU A 88 0.50 -9.72 12.90
CA LEU A 88 0.33 -10.95 13.69
C LEU A 88 0.23 -12.22 12.83
N SER A 89 -0.38 -12.13 11.65
CA SER A 89 -0.55 -13.23 10.68
C SER A 89 0.54 -13.31 9.60
N SER A 90 1.42 -12.32 9.54
CA SER A 90 2.40 -12.19 8.46
C SER A 90 3.62 -13.08 8.68
N PRO A 91 4.27 -13.54 7.60
CA PRO A 91 5.51 -14.32 7.69
C PRO A 91 6.73 -13.47 8.11
N VAL A 92 6.62 -12.13 8.06
CA VAL A 92 7.67 -11.21 8.50
C VAL A 92 7.72 -11.06 10.03
N ARG A 93 6.72 -11.58 10.77
CA ARG A 93 6.72 -11.47 12.23
C ARG A 93 7.75 -12.40 12.87
N THR A 94 8.56 -11.85 13.77
CA THR A 94 9.43 -12.61 14.66
C THR A 94 8.91 -12.58 16.11
N LEU A 95 9.20 -13.66 16.85
CA LEU A 95 9.00 -13.76 18.30
C LEU A 95 10.31 -13.56 19.08
N ASN A 96 11.45 -13.53 18.38
CA ASN A 96 12.75 -13.23 18.96
C ASN A 96 13.07 -11.74 18.75
N PRO A 97 13.16 -10.91 19.80
CA PRO A 97 13.49 -9.50 19.66
C PRO A 97 14.93 -9.25 19.18
N GLU A 98 15.86 -10.20 19.36
CA GLU A 98 17.25 -10.05 18.92
C GLU A 98 17.41 -10.15 17.40
N GLU A 99 16.47 -10.80 16.72
CA GLU A 99 16.44 -10.97 15.27
C GLU A 99 15.61 -9.89 14.56
N ALA A 100 15.06 -8.92 15.31
CA ALA A 100 14.10 -7.97 14.77
C ALA A 100 14.78 -6.73 14.18
N ASP A 101 14.44 -6.42 12.93
CA ASP A 101 14.85 -5.18 12.25
C ASP A 101 13.90 -4.02 12.59
N TRP A 102 12.66 -4.34 12.94
CA TRP A 102 11.64 -3.35 13.30
C TRP A 102 10.77 -3.79 14.47
N PHE A 103 10.40 -2.82 15.30
CA PHE A 103 9.57 -3.02 16.49
C PHE A 103 8.24 -2.29 16.34
N TYR A 104 7.13 -3.02 16.50
CA TYR A 104 5.79 -2.50 16.37
C TYR A 104 4.99 -2.63 17.68
N THR A 105 4.42 -1.52 18.14
CA THR A 105 3.67 -1.43 19.39
C THR A 105 2.19 -1.13 19.09
N PRO A 106 1.28 -2.12 19.16
CA PRO A 106 -0.10 -1.99 18.67
C PRO A 106 -1.04 -1.31 19.69
N VAL A 107 -0.94 0.02 19.80
CA VAL A 107 -1.86 0.84 20.61
C VAL A 107 -2.95 1.43 19.71
N TYR A 108 -4.22 1.29 20.09
CA TYR A 108 -5.34 1.81 19.30
C TYR A 108 -5.81 3.19 19.80
N THR A 109 -4.90 4.16 19.82
CA THR A 109 -5.17 5.50 20.39
C THR A 109 -6.18 6.26 19.53
N THR A 110 -6.13 6.12 18.21
CA THR A 110 -6.96 6.89 17.29
C THR A 110 -8.45 6.57 17.48
N CYS A 111 -8.74 5.30 17.74
CA CYS A 111 -10.07 4.80 18.09
C CYS A 111 -10.57 5.31 19.46
N ASP A 112 -9.68 5.54 20.44
CA ASP A 112 -10.08 6.03 21.77
C ASP A 112 -10.31 7.56 21.79
N LEU A 113 -9.51 8.31 21.03
CA LEU A 113 -9.58 9.78 20.96
C LEU A 113 -10.87 10.30 20.30
N THR A 114 -11.49 9.52 19.42
CA THR A 114 -12.73 9.92 18.72
C THR A 114 -14.03 9.68 19.48
N ARG A 115 -13.92 9.31 20.76
CA ARG A 115 -15.02 9.42 21.72
C ARG A 115 -15.29 10.85 22.17
N MET A 116 -14.43 11.79 21.84
CA MET A 116 -14.69 13.21 22.05
C MET A 116 -15.65 13.68 20.97
N ASP A 117 -16.93 13.77 21.31
CA ASP A 117 -18.00 14.36 20.49
C ASP A 117 -17.78 15.85 20.16
N SER A 118 -16.59 16.39 20.41
CA SER A 118 -16.19 17.69 19.89
C SER A 118 -15.71 17.52 18.44
N PRO A 119 -16.36 18.14 17.46
CA PRO A 119 -15.79 18.25 16.12
C PRO A 119 -14.39 18.87 16.25
N CYS A 120 -13.46 18.44 15.41
CA CYS A 120 -12.29 19.26 15.12
C CYS A 120 -12.82 20.55 14.46
N LEU A 121 -13.14 21.55 15.29
CA LEU A 121 -13.42 22.95 14.94
C LEU A 121 -12.31 23.80 15.55
#